data_AF-A0A2E6Z1T1-F1
#
_entry.id   AF-A0A2E6Z1T1-F1
#
_cell.length_a   1.000
_cell.length_b   1.000
_cell.length_c   1.000
_cell.angle_alpha   90.00
_cell.angle_beta   90.00
_cell.angle_gamma   90.00
#
_symmetry.space_group_name_H-M   'P 1'
#
loop_
_entity.id
_entity.type
_entity.pdbx_description
1 polymer ?
#
loop_
_entity_poly.entity_id
_entity_poly.type
_entity_poly.pdbx_seq_one_letter_code
_entity_poly.pdbx_strand_id
1 'polypeptide(L)'
;MLNNYFDQYGIIGLFLITATLVPLGMLLVSKLAQYIKVRPHNPSEIKEGMYECGMRVDSDRWQGYNLRYYYYALLFVIFDIETVFLFPWAVKYGVLSKEFGVSVLLAMILFLFVVTIGYVYAWKKGDLQWK
;
A
#
# COMPACT_ATOMS: atom_id res chain seq x y z
N MET A 1 -22.74 -8.82 23.45
CA MET A 1 -21.61 -9.07 22.53
C MET A 1 -21.83 -8.45 21.15
N LEU A 2 -22.99 -8.65 20.50
CA LEU A 2 -23.28 -8.05 19.17
C LEU A 2 -23.37 -6.52 19.17
N ASN A 3 -23.93 -5.88 20.20
CA ASN A 3 -24.02 -4.41 20.26
C ASN A 3 -22.63 -3.74 20.23
N ASN A 4 -21.68 -4.21 21.06
CA ASN A 4 -20.29 -3.72 21.03
C ASN A 4 -19.59 -3.94 19.69
N TYR A 5 -19.95 -4.99 18.94
CA TYR A 5 -19.39 -5.25 17.61
C TYR A 5 -19.88 -4.20 16.60
N PHE A 6 -21.19 -3.97 16.54
CA PHE A 6 -21.74 -2.94 15.64
C PHE A 6 -21.32 -1.54 16.05
N ASP A 7 -21.13 -1.26 17.34
CA ASP A 7 -20.63 0.03 17.80
C ASP A 7 -19.17 0.25 17.37
N GLN A 8 -18.29 -0.74 17.55
CA GLN A 8 -16.87 -0.63 17.18
C GLN A 8 -16.63 -0.61 15.67
N TYR A 9 -17.22 -1.56 14.94
CA TYR A 9 -17.06 -1.63 13.48
C TYR A 9 -17.95 -0.64 12.74
N GLY A 10 -19.06 -0.21 13.34
CA GLY A 10 -19.93 0.83 12.79
C GLY A 10 -19.23 2.18 12.73
N ILE A 11 -18.40 2.52 13.73
CA ILE A 11 -17.56 3.73 13.68
C ILE A 11 -16.56 3.65 12.51
N ILE A 12 -15.94 2.49 12.29
CA ILE A 12 -15.02 2.29 11.15
C ILE A 12 -15.78 2.43 9.82
N GLY A 13 -16.97 1.83 9.71
CA GLY A 13 -17.82 1.96 8.53
C GLY A 13 -18.23 3.41 8.27
N LEU A 14 -18.65 4.14 9.30
CA LEU A 14 -18.98 5.56 9.21
C LEU A 14 -17.76 6.39 8.79
N PHE A 15 -16.59 6.09 9.34
CA PHE A 15 -15.35 6.74 8.95
C PHE A 15 -15.04 6.49 7.45
N LEU A 16 -15.15 5.26 6.96
CA LEU A 16 -14.92 4.96 5.54
C LEU A 16 -15.92 5.67 4.63
N ILE A 17 -17.20 5.72 5.04
CA ILE A 17 -18.24 6.44 4.30
C ILE A 17 -17.90 7.92 4.23
N THR A 18 -17.61 8.56 5.36
CA THR A 18 -17.28 9.99 5.40
C THR A 18 -15.97 10.30 4.65
N ALA A 19 -14.93 9.49 4.84
CA ALA A 19 -13.65 9.63 4.14
C ALA A 19 -13.77 9.51 2.62
N THR A 20 -14.76 8.76 2.13
CA THR A 20 -15.02 8.61 0.69
C THR A 20 -15.99 9.68 0.16
N LEU A 21 -17.04 9.99 0.92
CA LEU A 21 -18.05 10.98 0.54
C LEU A 21 -17.48 12.40 0.46
N VAL A 22 -16.52 12.76 1.31
CA VAL A 22 -15.96 14.12 1.30
C VAL A 22 -15.19 14.42 0.00
N PRO A 23 -14.18 13.63 -0.42
CA PRO A 23 -13.49 13.84 -1.70
C PRO A 23 -14.43 13.72 -2.90
N LEU A 24 -15.33 12.73 -2.92
CA LEU A 24 -16.31 12.59 -3.99
C LEU A 24 -17.25 13.80 -4.05
N GLY A 25 -17.71 14.28 -2.89
CA GLY A 25 -18.52 15.48 -2.76
C GLY A 25 -17.81 16.72 -3.30
N MET A 26 -16.52 16.90 -2.97
CA MET A 26 -15.71 17.99 -3.51
C MET A 26 -15.59 17.93 -5.04
N LEU A 27 -15.38 16.73 -5.60
CA LEU A 27 -15.33 16.54 -7.06
C LEU A 27 -16.69 16.83 -7.71
N LEU A 28 -17.79 16.39 -7.10
CA LEU A 28 -19.15 16.66 -7.56
C LEU A 28 -19.50 18.14 -7.49
N VAL A 29 -19.14 18.83 -6.40
CA VAL A 29 -19.31 20.28 -6.25
C VAL A 29 -18.51 21.02 -7.31
N SER A 30 -17.27 20.63 -7.58
CA SER A 30 -16.45 21.21 -8.66
C SER A 30 -17.09 21.02 -10.04
N LYS A 31 -17.65 19.83 -10.31
CA LYS A 31 -18.37 19.54 -11.55
C LYS A 31 -19.68 20.33 -11.66
N LEU A 32 -20.41 20.49 -10.56
CA LEU A 32 -21.62 21.32 -10.50
C LEU A 32 -21.28 22.79 -10.72
N ALA A 33 -20.20 23.30 -10.08
CA ALA A 33 -19.69 24.66 -10.27
C ALA A 33 -19.37 24.94 -11.74
N GLN A 34 -18.89 23.95 -12.49
CA GLN A 34 -18.70 24.04 -13.93
C GLN A 34 -20.03 24.15 -14.68
N TYR A 35 -21.04 23.35 -14.31
CA TYR A 35 -22.37 23.37 -14.92
C TYR A 35 -23.09 24.71 -14.72
N ILE A 36 -23.02 25.29 -13.51
CA ILE A 36 -23.60 26.61 -13.19
C ILE A 36 -22.72 27.79 -13.64
N LYS A 37 -21.67 27.55 -14.44
CA LYS A 37 -20.74 28.55 -15.00
C LYS A 37 -19.93 29.36 -13.97
N VAL A 38 -19.83 28.90 -12.72
CA VAL A 38 -18.93 29.47 -11.71
C VAL A 38 -17.49 29.05 -11.97
N ARG A 39 -17.28 27.79 -12.37
CA ARG A 39 -15.97 27.29 -12.84
C ARG A 39 -15.93 27.36 -14.37
N PRO A 40 -15.01 28.15 -14.98
CA PRO A 40 -14.89 28.22 -16.43
C PRO A 40 -14.55 26.86 -17.03
N HIS A 41 -15.25 26.50 -18.10
CA HIS A 41 -14.92 25.35 -18.93
C HIS A 41 -14.32 25.84 -20.24
N ASN A 42 -13.00 25.73 -20.37
CA ASN A 42 -12.25 26.17 -21.56
C ASN A 42 -11.22 25.09 -21.95
N PRO A 43 -11.68 23.91 -22.42
CA PRO A 43 -10.80 22.87 -22.94
C PRO A 43 -10.11 23.36 -24.21
N SER A 44 -8.88 22.94 -24.42
CA SER A 44 -8.09 23.25 -25.62
C SER A 44 -7.05 22.15 -25.78
N GLU A 45 -6.67 21.82 -27.01
CA GLU A 45 -5.70 20.76 -27.30
C GLU A 45 -4.40 20.88 -26.48
N ILE A 46 -3.92 22.11 -26.25
CA ILE A 46 -2.71 22.38 -25.46
C ILE A 46 -2.89 22.06 -23.96
N LYS A 47 -4.09 22.29 -23.39
CA LYS A 47 -4.38 22.04 -21.97
C LYS A 47 -4.68 20.57 -21.67
N GLU A 48 -5.15 19.83 -22.68
CA GLU A 48 -5.48 18.41 -22.57
C GLU A 48 -4.32 17.50 -22.99
N GLY A 49 -3.31 18.06 -23.68
CA GLY A 49 -2.08 17.35 -24.02
C GLY A 49 -1.21 17.01 -22.81
N MET A 50 -0.32 16.02 -22.97
CA MET A 50 0.67 15.69 -21.95
C MET A 50 1.67 16.84 -21.78
N TYR A 51 2.08 17.09 -20.54
CA TYR A 51 3.07 18.12 -20.24
C TYR A 51 4.48 17.64 -20.61
N GLU A 52 5.10 18.28 -21.62
CA GLU A 52 6.50 18.03 -22.04
C GLU A 52 7.28 19.37 -22.11
N CYS A 53 7.18 20.21 -21.07
CA CYS A 53 7.89 21.50 -20.98
C CYS A 53 7.72 22.43 -22.21
N GLY A 54 6.56 22.37 -22.88
CA GLY A 54 6.24 23.17 -24.07
C GLY A 54 6.58 22.52 -25.42
N MET A 55 7.14 21.31 -25.43
CA MET A 55 7.38 20.53 -26.64
C MET A 55 6.20 19.60 -26.97
N ARG A 56 6.15 19.13 -28.21
CA ARG A 56 5.21 18.07 -28.59
C ARG A 56 5.70 16.74 -28.04
N VAL A 57 4.77 15.94 -27.55
CA VAL A 57 5.06 14.65 -26.94
C VAL A 57 5.32 13.65 -28.05
N ASP A 58 6.53 13.12 -28.09
CA ASP A 58 6.86 11.99 -28.97
C ASP A 58 6.25 10.71 -28.40
N SER A 59 5.28 10.13 -29.12
CA SER A 59 4.52 8.95 -28.70
C SER A 59 5.30 7.63 -28.78
N ASP A 60 6.50 7.64 -29.37
CA ASP A 60 7.25 6.42 -29.72
C ASP A 60 8.22 5.93 -28.64
N ARG A 61 8.26 6.58 -27.47
CA ARG A 61 9.11 6.10 -26.37
C ARG A 61 8.35 5.08 -25.52
N TRP A 62 8.34 3.83 -25.97
CA TRP A 62 8.20 2.71 -25.03
C TRP A 62 9.43 2.68 -24.12
N GLN A 63 9.37 3.43 -23.02
CA GLN A 63 10.33 3.24 -21.93
C GLN A 63 10.07 1.84 -21.36
N GLY A 64 10.96 0.89 -21.65
CA GLY A 64 10.91 -0.45 -21.06
C GLY A 64 10.76 -0.34 -19.54
N TYR A 65 9.80 -1.08 -18.99
CA TYR A 65 9.55 -1.04 -17.55
C TYR A 65 10.77 -1.60 -16.80
N ASN A 66 11.25 -0.88 -15.80
CA ASN A 66 12.41 -1.31 -15.06
C ASN A 66 12.04 -2.49 -14.14
N LEU A 67 12.65 -3.66 -14.33
CA LEU A 67 12.41 -4.86 -13.51
C LEU A 67 12.70 -4.65 -12.02
N ARG A 68 13.39 -3.57 -11.63
CA ARG A 68 13.62 -3.23 -10.22
C ARG A 68 12.33 -3.08 -9.42
N TYR A 69 11.30 -2.46 -9.99
CA TYR A 69 10.01 -2.31 -9.30
C TYR A 69 9.41 -3.67 -8.93
N TYR A 70 9.63 -4.68 -9.77
CA TYR A 70 9.19 -6.05 -9.49
C TYR A 70 9.92 -6.66 -8.29
N TYR A 71 11.24 -6.52 -8.21
CA TYR A 71 12.01 -7.05 -7.07
C TYR A 71 11.60 -6.40 -5.75
N TYR A 72 11.39 -5.08 -5.72
CA TYR A 72 10.90 -4.40 -4.51
C TYR A 72 9.49 -4.86 -4.12
N ALA A 73 8.57 -4.98 -5.08
CA ALA A 73 7.21 -5.45 -4.81
C ALA A 73 7.20 -6.90 -4.30
N LEU A 74 8.01 -7.78 -4.91
CA LEU A 74 8.12 -9.17 -4.47
C LEU A 74 8.67 -9.29 -3.05
N LEU A 75 9.75 -8.56 -2.74
CA LEU A 75 10.30 -8.53 -1.38
C LEU A 75 9.30 -7.95 -0.39
N PHE A 76 8.60 -6.87 -0.73
CA PHE A 76 7.55 -6.30 0.11
C PHE A 76 6.47 -7.35 0.47
N VAL A 77 5.98 -8.11 -0.51
CA VAL A 77 4.97 -9.16 -0.25
C VAL A 77 5.52 -10.27 0.65
N ILE A 78 6.79 -10.66 0.49
CA ILE A 78 7.43 -11.66 1.36
C ILE A 78 7.52 -11.13 2.80
N PHE A 79 7.92 -9.86 2.99
CA PHE A 79 7.91 -9.21 4.30
C PHE A 79 6.50 -9.15 4.90
N ASP A 80 5.50 -8.81 4.09
CA ASP A 80 4.12 -8.68 4.56
C ASP A 80 3.61 -10.02 5.12
N ILE A 81 3.87 -11.11 4.40
CA ILE A 81 3.58 -12.48 4.86
C ILE A 81 4.30 -12.81 6.17
N GLU A 82 5.56 -12.41 6.33
CA GLU A 82 6.31 -12.58 7.58
C GLU A 82 5.58 -11.90 8.75
N THR A 83 5.10 -10.67 8.56
CA THR A 83 4.38 -9.95 9.62
C THR A 83 3.04 -10.62 9.97
N VAL A 84 2.33 -11.17 8.98
CA VAL A 84 1.10 -11.95 9.20
C VAL A 84 1.34 -13.14 10.14
N PHE A 85 2.51 -13.77 10.11
CA PHE A 85 2.88 -14.83 11.06
C PHE A 85 3.40 -14.29 12.41
N LEU A 86 4.12 -13.17 12.40
CA LEU A 86 4.66 -12.55 13.61
C LEU A 86 3.56 -12.02 14.54
N PHE A 87 2.51 -11.39 14.02
CA PHE A 87 1.47 -10.76 14.85
C PHE A 87 0.74 -11.74 15.77
N PRO A 88 0.17 -12.87 15.28
CA PRO A 88 -0.49 -13.84 16.15
C PRO A 88 0.45 -14.43 17.19
N TRP A 89 1.70 -14.74 16.81
CA TRP A 89 2.72 -15.21 17.74
C TRP A 89 3.00 -14.18 18.85
N ALA A 90 3.22 -12.92 18.49
CA ALA A 90 3.52 -11.85 19.45
C ALA A 90 2.36 -11.61 20.42
N VAL A 91 1.13 -11.55 19.90
CA VAL A 91 -0.08 -11.36 20.72
C VAL A 91 -0.32 -12.55 21.66
N LYS A 92 0.02 -13.78 21.26
CA LYS A 92 -0.21 -15.00 22.05
C LYS A 92 1.02 -15.52 22.79
N TYR A 93 2.16 -14.83 22.71
CA TYR A 93 3.43 -15.27 23.28
C TYR A 93 3.31 -15.63 24.77
N GLY A 94 2.63 -14.81 25.57
CA GLY A 94 2.48 -15.07 27.02
C GLY A 94 1.66 -16.31 27.38
N VAL A 95 0.77 -16.77 26.48
CA VAL A 95 0.02 -18.03 26.66
C VAL A 95 0.85 -19.19 26.14
N LEU A 96 1.37 -19.08 24.93
CA LEU A 96 2.17 -20.12 24.28
C LEU A 96 3.44 -20.44 25.08
N SER A 97 4.13 -19.44 25.62
CA SER A 97 5.33 -19.64 26.44
C SER A 97 5.06 -20.35 27.78
N LYS A 98 3.83 -20.30 28.31
CA LYS A 98 3.46 -21.07 29.51
C LYS A 98 3.26 -22.55 29.21
N GLU A 99 2.71 -22.86 28.05
CA GLU A 99 2.40 -24.23 27.62
C GLU A 99 3.64 -24.93 27.03
N PHE A 100 4.40 -24.22 26.19
CA PHE A 100 5.50 -24.78 25.40
C PHE A 100 6.89 -24.23 25.81
N GLY A 101 6.95 -23.27 26.74
CA GLY A 101 8.21 -22.75 27.26
C GLY A 101 9.02 -21.93 26.24
N VAL A 102 10.35 -22.04 26.36
CA VAL A 102 11.32 -21.32 25.52
C VAL A 102 11.27 -21.75 24.05
N SER A 103 10.72 -22.93 23.74
CA SER A 103 10.62 -23.44 22.37
C SER A 103 9.85 -22.50 21.43
N VAL A 104 8.86 -21.77 21.95
CA VAL A 104 8.04 -20.79 21.21
C VAL A 104 8.88 -19.61 20.72
N LEU A 105 9.83 -19.17 21.54
CA LEU A 105 10.75 -18.10 21.18
C LEU A 105 11.75 -18.61 20.14
N LEU A 106 12.32 -19.79 20.36
CA LEU A 106 13.30 -20.40 19.45
C LEU A 106 12.70 -20.68 18.06
N ALA A 107 11.45 -21.15 18.01
CA ALA A 107 10.76 -21.38 16.75
C ALA A 107 10.60 -20.08 15.94
N MET A 108 10.28 -18.96 16.61
CA MET A 108 10.15 -17.67 15.93
C MET A 108 11.49 -17.10 15.51
N ILE A 109 12.53 -17.23 16.33
CA ILE A 109 13.90 -16.85 15.94
C ILE A 109 14.35 -17.65 14.72
N LEU A 110 14.09 -18.95 14.70
CA LEU A 110 14.41 -19.80 13.56
C LEU A 110 13.64 -19.39 12.30
N PHE A 111 12.34 -19.13 12.42
CA PHE A 111 11.50 -18.65 11.32
C PHE A 111 12.06 -17.34 10.73
N LEU A 112 12.31 -16.34 11.58
CA LEU A 112 12.89 -15.05 11.19
C LEU A 112 14.25 -15.22 10.54
N PHE A 113 15.10 -16.10 11.10
CA PHE A 113 16.43 -16.37 10.57
C PHE A 113 16.37 -16.93 9.14
N VAL A 114 15.50 -17.90 8.88
CA VAL A 114 15.35 -18.51 7.55
C VAL A 114 14.87 -17.47 6.52
N VAL A 115 13.88 -16.64 6.86
CA VAL A 115 13.38 -15.59 5.96
C VAL A 115 14.44 -14.51 5.73
N THR A 116 15.15 -14.10 6.79
CA THR A 116 16.22 -13.09 6.72
C THR A 116 17.36 -13.53 5.82
N ILE A 117 17.69 -14.82 5.75
CA ILE A 117 18.69 -15.33 4.80
C ILE A 117 18.30 -14.98 3.35
N GLY A 118 17.02 -15.12 3.00
CA GLY A 118 16.51 -14.74 1.68
C GLY A 118 16.71 -13.25 1.38
N TYR A 119 16.47 -12.38 2.36
CA TYR A 119 16.75 -10.95 2.25
C TYR A 119 18.23 -10.63 2.07
N VAL A 120 19.08 -11.24 2.89
CA VAL A 120 20.53 -11.04 2.80
C VAL A 120 21.05 -11.51 1.44
N TYR A 121 20.53 -12.62 0.92
CA TYR A 121 20.84 -13.10 -0.43
C TYR A 121 20.45 -12.07 -1.50
N ALA A 122 19.21 -11.59 -1.49
CA ALA A 122 18.73 -10.59 -2.45
C ALA A 122 19.56 -9.29 -2.38
N TRP A 123 19.94 -8.86 -1.18
CA TRP A 123 20.81 -7.71 -0.98
C TRP A 123 22.21 -7.94 -1.56
N LYS A 124 22.83 -9.08 -1.26
CA LYS A 124 24.16 -9.45 -1.78
C LYS A 124 24.18 -9.52 -3.31
N LYS A 125 23.08 -9.96 -3.93
CA LYS A 125 22.93 -10.02 -5.39
C LYS A 125 22.78 -8.65 -6.05
N GLY A 126 22.46 -7.62 -5.27
CA GLY A 126 22.29 -6.25 -5.76
C GLY A 126 20.88 -5.95 -6.25
N ASP A 127 19.91 -6.84 -6.04
CA ASP A 127 18.50 -6.66 -6.46
C ASP A 127 17.84 -5.47 -5.73
N LEU A 128 18.43 -5.01 -4.63
CA LEU A 128 18.02 -3.87 -3.82
C LEU A 128 18.78 -2.56 -4.13
N GLN A 129 19.63 -2.52 -5.15
CA GLN A 129 20.38 -1.31 -5.50
C GLN A 129 19.61 -0.42 -6.47
N TRP A 130 19.47 0.86 -6.10
CA TRP A 130 18.90 1.88 -6.96
C TRP A 130 20.02 2.64 -7.70
N LYS A 131 20.44 2.11 -8.86
CA LYS A 131 21.44 2.74 -9.74
C LYS A 131 20.91 2.95 -11.14
#